data_AF-A0A250FM96-F1
#
_entry.id   AF-A0A250FM96-F1
#
_cell.length_a   1.000
_cell.length_b   1.000
_cell.length_c   1.000
_cell.angle_alpha   90.00
_cell.angle_beta   90.00
_cell.angle_gamma   90.00
#
_symmetry.space_group_name_H-M   'P 1'
#
loop_
_entity.id
_entity.type
_entity.pdbx_description
1 polymer ?
#
loop_
_entity_poly.entity_id
_entity_poly.type
_entity_poly.pdbx_seq_one_letter_code
_entity_poly.pdbx_strand_id
1 'polypeptide(L)'
;MTNNFKNTIDSYLSSEIGKLFIRYKNDAKDIDCTEKELGITIDDALKYVLLTYGGAYIGVDLLPCSKDPNNKNQETILDYTKSIRDYYKEINVCHSIQSGYVIS
;
A
#
# COMPACT_ATOMS: atom_id res chain seq x y z
N MET A 1 -0.44 -16.25 -2.36
CA MET A 1 -1.80 -15.70 -2.60
C MET A 1 -2.78 -16.82 -2.97
N THR A 2 -4.02 -16.79 -2.47
CA THR A 2 -5.05 -17.80 -2.82
C THR A 2 -5.87 -17.37 -4.04
N ASN A 3 -6.32 -18.34 -4.85
CA ASN A 3 -7.19 -18.05 -6.01
C ASN A 3 -8.50 -17.36 -5.60
N ASN A 4 -9.01 -17.67 -4.40
CA ASN A 4 -10.25 -17.06 -3.91
C ASN A 4 -10.07 -15.56 -3.65
N PHE A 5 -8.97 -15.15 -2.99
CA PHE A 5 -8.68 -13.73 -2.76
C PHE A 5 -8.63 -12.96 -4.07
N LYS A 6 -7.85 -13.46 -5.03
CA LYS A 6 -7.71 -12.84 -6.35
C LYS A 6 -9.07 -12.66 -7.02
N ASN A 7 -9.87 -13.72 -7.11
CA ASN A 7 -11.18 -13.65 -7.76
C ASN A 7 -12.13 -12.67 -7.09
N THR A 8 -12.14 -12.60 -5.76
CA THR A 8 -12.99 -11.66 -5.01
C THR A 8 -12.57 -10.21 -5.24
N ILE A 9 -11.26 -9.92 -5.15
CA ILE A 9 -10.72 -8.58 -5.41
C ILE A 9 -11.00 -8.17 -6.85
N ASP A 10 -10.73 -9.05 -7.80
CA ASP A 10 -10.96 -8.79 -9.22
C ASP A 10 -12.43 -8.45 -9.46
N SER A 11 -13.34 -9.28 -8.94
CA SER A 11 -14.79 -9.06 -9.07
C SER A 11 -15.25 -7.73 -8.47
N TYR A 12 -14.66 -7.31 -7.35
CA TYR A 12 -15.04 -6.06 -6.70
C TYR A 12 -14.46 -4.84 -7.42
N LEU A 13 -13.13 -4.78 -7.60
CA LEU A 13 -12.43 -3.63 -8.14
C LEU A 13 -12.60 -3.46 -9.66
N SER A 14 -12.94 -4.53 -10.39
CA SER A 14 -13.26 -4.40 -11.82
C SER A 14 -14.69 -3.91 -12.09
N SER A 15 -15.56 -3.88 -11.08
CA SER A 15 -16.94 -3.40 -11.22
C SER A 15 -16.99 -1.89 -11.50
N GLU A 16 -18.11 -1.39 -12.03
CA GLU A 16 -18.28 0.06 -12.27
C GLU A 16 -18.09 0.88 -11.00
N ILE A 17 -18.66 0.41 -9.88
CA ILE A 17 -18.53 1.05 -8.58
C ILE A 17 -17.10 0.90 -8.04
N GLY A 18 -16.52 -0.30 -8.13
CA GLY A 18 -15.18 -0.58 -7.63
C GLY A 18 -14.10 0.30 -8.25
N LYS A 19 -14.23 0.60 -9.54
CA LYS A 19 -13.29 1.48 -10.25
C LYS A 19 -13.26 2.91 -9.71
N LEU A 20 -14.34 3.37 -9.08
CA LEU A 20 -14.38 4.70 -8.44
C LEU A 20 -13.40 4.81 -7.26
N PHE A 21 -13.03 3.66 -6.67
CA PHE A 21 -12.15 3.61 -5.51
C PHE A 21 -10.69 3.36 -5.87
N ILE A 22 -10.39 3.09 -7.14
CA ILE A 22 -9.03 2.87 -7.63
C ILE A 22 -8.27 4.20 -7.74
N ARG A 23 -7.00 4.20 -7.33
CA ARG A 23 -6.06 5.32 -7.42
C ARG A 23 -4.95 5.00 -8.42
N TYR A 24 -3.92 5.84 -8.44
CA TYR A 24 -2.79 5.69 -9.34
C TYR A 24 -2.12 4.31 -9.21
N LYS A 25 -1.92 3.68 -10.37
CA LYS A 25 -1.34 2.35 -10.50
C LYS A 25 0.16 2.39 -10.26
N ASN A 26 0.68 1.47 -9.46
CA ASN A 26 2.12 1.39 -9.22
C ASN A 26 2.80 0.53 -10.29
N ASP A 27 4.04 0.91 -10.61
CA ASP A 27 4.95 0.06 -11.37
C ASP A 27 5.73 -0.87 -10.43
N ALA A 28 6.26 -1.98 -10.95
CA ALA A 28 7.10 -2.89 -10.17
C ALA A 28 8.28 -2.19 -9.49
N LYS A 29 8.91 -1.22 -10.17
CA LYS A 29 10.01 -0.40 -9.62
C LYS A 29 9.59 0.39 -8.37
N ASP A 30 8.33 0.79 -8.26
CA ASP A 30 7.83 1.60 -7.14
C ASP A 30 7.73 0.73 -5.88
N ILE A 31 7.32 -0.53 -6.06
CA ILE A 31 7.30 -1.55 -5.01
C ILE A 31 8.73 -1.86 -4.56
N ASP A 32 9.63 -2.13 -5.50
CA ASP A 32 11.03 -2.44 -5.20
C ASP A 32 11.71 -1.30 -4.42
N CYS A 33 11.44 -0.05 -4.82
CA CYS A 33 11.93 1.14 -4.13
C CYS A 33 11.39 1.23 -2.70
N THR A 34 10.08 1.00 -2.52
CA THR A 34 9.43 1.03 -1.21
C THR A 34 9.96 -0.05 -0.27
N GLU A 35 10.07 -1.29 -0.75
CA GLU A 35 10.62 -2.42 0.02
C GLU A 35 12.06 -2.14 0.47
N LYS A 36 12.89 -1.62 -0.45
CA LYS A 36 14.28 -1.27 -0.17
C LYS A 36 14.40 -0.14 0.87
N GLU A 37 13.64 0.94 0.70
CA GLU A 37 13.67 2.10 1.59
C GLU A 37 13.18 1.79 3.01
N LEU A 38 12.18 0.90 3.13
CA LEU A 38 11.63 0.51 4.42
C LEU A 38 12.33 -0.71 5.04
N GLY A 39 13.13 -1.45 4.27
CA GLY A 39 13.76 -2.70 4.72
C GLY A 39 12.73 -3.78 5.04
N ILE A 40 11.69 -3.91 4.21
CA ILE A 40 10.56 -4.83 4.40
C ILE A 40 10.37 -5.72 3.17
N THR A 41 9.46 -6.69 3.30
CA THR A 41 8.84 -7.36 2.16
C THR A 41 7.33 -7.14 2.23
N ILE A 42 6.76 -6.60 1.16
CA ILE A 42 5.31 -6.41 1.00
C ILE A 42 4.71 -7.78 0.61
N ASP A 43 3.62 -8.15 1.28
CA ASP A 43 2.92 -9.41 1.01
C ASP A 43 2.43 -9.50 -0.45
N ASP A 44 2.51 -10.69 -1.04
CA ASP A 44 2.14 -10.96 -2.43
C ASP A 44 0.71 -10.53 -2.79
N ALA A 45 -0.24 -10.65 -1.84
CA ALA A 45 -1.62 -10.23 -2.07
C ALA A 45 -1.72 -8.70 -2.19
N LEU A 46 -0.98 -7.96 -1.37
CA LEU A 46 -0.92 -6.51 -1.47
C LEU A 46 -0.16 -6.07 -2.73
N LYS A 47 0.95 -6.74 -3.07
CA LYS A 47 1.66 -6.50 -4.34
C LYS A 47 0.72 -6.67 -5.53
N TYR A 48 -0.09 -7.73 -5.53
CA TYR A 48 -1.08 -7.95 -6.59
C TYR A 48 -2.05 -6.78 -6.72
N VAL A 49 -2.60 -6.30 -5.60
CA VAL A 49 -3.53 -5.15 -5.60
C VAL A 49 -2.83 -3.89 -6.11
N LEU A 50 -1.65 -3.54 -5.58
CA LEU A 50 -0.91 -2.34 -5.97
C LEU A 50 -0.49 -2.36 -7.45
N LEU A 51 -0.11 -3.53 -7.98
CA LEU A 51 0.29 -3.68 -9.38
C LEU A 51 -0.89 -3.78 -10.34
N THR A 52 -2.06 -4.22 -9.89
CA THR A 52 -3.21 -4.42 -10.78
C THR A 52 -4.13 -3.20 -10.76
N TYR A 53 -4.33 -2.66 -9.56
CA TYR A 53 -5.30 -1.62 -9.25
C TYR A 53 -4.68 -0.38 -8.61
N GLY A 54 -3.39 -0.37 -8.26
CA GLY A 54 -2.78 0.77 -7.59
C GLY A 54 -3.18 0.89 -6.13
N GLY A 55 -3.11 2.11 -5.62
CA GLY A 55 -3.80 2.44 -4.37
C GLY A 55 -5.31 2.28 -4.53
N ALA A 56 -6.04 2.03 -3.45
CA ALA A 56 -7.49 1.89 -3.51
C ALA A 56 -8.16 2.19 -2.16
N TYR A 57 -9.46 2.49 -2.18
CA TYR A 57 -10.26 2.55 -0.96
C TYR A 57 -11.23 1.37 -0.89
N ILE A 58 -11.02 0.46 0.07
CA ILE A 58 -11.87 -0.74 0.27
C ILE A 58 -12.35 -0.76 1.72
N GLY A 59 -12.99 0.33 2.16
CA GLY A 59 -13.34 0.57 3.56
C GLY A 59 -12.14 1.01 4.43
N VAL A 60 -10.93 0.73 3.98
CA VAL A 60 -9.63 1.21 4.49
C VAL A 60 -8.82 1.79 3.33
N ASP A 61 -7.92 2.73 3.61
CA ASP A 61 -7.13 3.42 2.58
C ASP A 61 -5.83 2.68 2.22
N LEU A 62 -5.87 1.93 1.11
CA LEU A 62 -4.69 1.31 0.54
C LEU A 62 -3.85 2.38 -0.17
N LEU A 63 -2.90 2.93 0.59
CA LEU A 63 -1.92 3.89 0.08
C LEU A 63 -1.08 3.27 -1.04
N PRO A 64 -0.74 4.03 -2.10
CA PRO A 64 0.15 3.55 -3.15
C PRO A 64 1.63 3.58 -2.72
N CYS A 65 2.48 2.91 -3.49
CA CYS A 65 3.95 3.00 -3.33
C CYS A 65 4.54 4.30 -3.89
N SER A 66 3.93 4.88 -4.93
CA SER A 66 4.35 6.12 -5.57
C SER A 66 3.21 7.14 -5.59
N LYS A 67 3.58 8.43 -5.54
CA LYS A 67 2.62 9.53 -5.62
C LYS A 67 2.06 9.63 -7.04
N ASP A 68 0.75 9.83 -7.14
CA ASP A 68 0.11 10.26 -8.37
C ASP A 68 0.71 11.61 -8.81
N PRO A 69 1.25 11.72 -10.04
CA PRO A 69 1.75 12.98 -10.58
C PRO A 69 0.72 14.13 -10.52
N ASN A 70 -0.57 13.80 -10.54
CA ASN A 70 -1.68 14.74 -10.50
C ASN A 70 -2.18 15.05 -9.08
N ASN A 71 -1.74 14.29 -8.06
CA ASN A 71 -2.13 14.52 -6.67
C ASN A 71 -0.89 14.58 -5.75
N LYS A 72 -0.31 15.78 -5.66
CA LYS A 72 0.89 16.04 -4.85
C LYS A 72 0.69 15.86 -3.35
N ASN A 73 -0.55 15.92 -2.88
CA ASN A 73 -0.91 15.78 -1.47
C ASN A 73 -1.18 14.33 -1.07
N GLN A 74 -1.08 13.38 -2.01
CA GLN A 74 -1.22 11.98 -1.71
C GLN A 74 -0.06 11.49 -0.85
N GLU A 75 -0.39 10.87 0.28
CA GLU A 75 0.55 10.07 1.06
C GLU A 75 0.78 8.71 0.41
N THR A 76 1.99 8.19 0.57
CA THR A 76 2.39 6.85 0.13
C THR A 76 2.59 5.94 1.34
N ILE A 77 2.66 4.62 1.09
CA ILE A 77 3.06 3.63 2.12
C ILE A 77 4.39 4.05 2.76
N LEU A 78 5.33 4.57 1.95
CA LEU A 78 6.63 5.02 2.39
C LEU A 78 6.53 6.21 3.35
N ASP A 79 5.79 7.25 2.96
CA ASP A 79 5.61 8.47 3.77
C ASP A 79 4.96 8.14 5.12
N TYR A 80 3.85 7.40 5.08
CA TYR A 80 3.08 7.07 6.28
C TYR A 80 3.84 6.13 7.21
N THR A 81 4.50 5.11 6.66
CA THR A 81 5.31 4.19 7.47
C THR A 81 6.48 4.91 8.14
N LYS A 82 7.18 5.82 7.44
CA LYS A 82 8.27 6.60 8.05
C LYS A 82 7.74 7.49 9.19
N SER A 83 6.62 8.18 8.98
CA SER A 83 5.97 9.00 10.02
C SER A 83 5.62 8.21 11.28
N ILE A 84 5.03 7.01 11.11
CA ILE A 84 4.68 6.15 12.24
C ILE A 84 5.93 5.59 12.94
N ARG A 85 6.94 5.13 12.20
CA ARG A 85 8.20 4.64 12.78
C ARG A 85 8.91 5.72 13.59
N ASP A 86 8.94 6.95 13.07
CA ASP A 86 9.51 8.10 13.77
C ASP A 86 8.73 8.44 15.04
N TYR A 87 7.39 8.40 14.99
CA TYR A 87 6.55 8.63 16.17
C TYR A 87 6.83 7.65 17.32
N TYR A 88 7.07 6.39 17.01
CA TYR A 88 7.37 5.35 18.00
C TYR A 88 8.87 5.13 18.25
N LYS A 89 9.75 5.96 17.68
CA LYS A 89 11.21 5.75 17.71
C LYS A 89 11.79 5.66 19.12
N GLU A 90 11.27 6.45 20.04
CA GLU A 90 11.75 6.51 21.44
C GLU A 90 11.00 5.53 22.37
N ILE A 91 9.94 4.89 21.87
CA ILE A 91 9.09 3.99 22.64
C ILE A 91 9.58 2.55 22.45
N ASN A 92 10.47 2.12 23.35
CA ASN A 92 11.19 0.84 23.27
C ASN A 92 10.33 -0.42 23.54
N VAL A 93 9.01 -0.33 23.41
CA VAL A 93 8.07 -1.44 23.62
C VAL A 93 7.32 -1.85 22.35
N CYS A 94 7.54 -1.16 21.23
CA CYS A 94 6.78 -1.37 20.00
C CYS A 94 7.66 -1.72 18.79
N HIS A 95 8.56 -2.69 18.94
CA HIS A 95 9.48 -3.13 17.90
C HIS A 95 8.78 -3.54 16.60
N SER A 96 7.60 -4.16 16.68
CA SER A 96 6.82 -4.56 15.50
C SER A 96 6.39 -3.38 14.64
N ILE A 97 6.08 -2.22 15.24
CA ILE A 97 5.77 -0.99 14.49
C ILE A 97 7.05 -0.36 13.92
N GLN A 98 8.15 -0.39 14.68
CA GLN A 98 9.43 0.18 14.27
C GLN A 98 10.06 -0.55 13.08
N SER A 99 9.82 -1.86 12.92
CA SER A 99 10.34 -2.67 11.80
C SER A 99 9.29 -3.04 10.75
N GLY A 100 8.00 -2.86 11.03
CA GLY A 100 6.89 -3.18 10.13
C GLY A 100 6.57 -2.06 9.15
N TYR A 101 5.48 -2.24 8.40
CA TYR A 101 4.90 -1.19 7.55
C TYR A 101 3.40 -1.08 7.80
N VAL A 102 2.86 0.11 7.55
CA VAL A 102 1.47 0.43 7.92
C VAL A 102 0.59 0.45 6.68
N ILE A 103 -0.57 -0.20 6.79
CA ILE A 103 -1.68 -0.14 5.85
C ILE A 103 -2.80 0.59 6.59
N SER A 104 -3.33 1.67 6.01
CA SER A 104 -4.43 2.48 6.58
C SER A 104 -5.78 2.08 5.97
#